data_AF-A0A840QTL9-F1
#
_entry.id   AF-A0A840QTL9-F1
#
_cell.length_a   1.000
_cell.length_b   1.000
_cell.length_c   1.000
_cell.angle_alpha   90.00
_cell.angle_beta   90.00
_cell.angle_gamma   90.00
#
_symmetry.space_group_name_H-M   'P 1'
#
loop_
_entity.id
_entity.type
_entity.pdbx_description
1 polymer ?
#
loop_
_entity_poly.entity_id
_entity_poly.type
_entity_poly.pdbx_seq_one_letter_code
_entity_poly.pdbx_strand_id
1 'polypeptide(L)' 'MSRKGNCWDNSPMESFFGHFKDMVDHKACQNFIQLRQEVDDYREEYNGHRYQWGLKKMTPAQYRSHLLAA' A
#
# COMPACT_ATOMS: atom_id res chain seq x y z
N MET A 1 7.78 -16.34 20.10
CA MET A 1 7.15 -17.32 19.20
C MET A 1 6.15 -16.58 18.33
N SER A 2 6.47 -16.35 17.06
CA SER A 2 5.56 -15.70 16.12
C SER A 2 4.35 -16.62 15.93
N ARG A 3 3.14 -16.13 16.27
CA ARG A 3 1.91 -16.86 15.97
C ARG A 3 1.92 -17.16 14.48
N LYS A 4 1.58 -18.40 14.09
CA LYS A 4 1.51 -18.86 12.70
C LYS A 4 0.88 -17.76 11.84
N GLY A 5 1.71 -17.02 11.10
CA GLY A 5 1.29 -15.81 10.41
C GLY A 5 0.34 -16.22 9.30
N ASN A 6 -0.91 -15.77 9.38
CA ASN A 6 -1.84 -15.97 8.28
C ASN A 6 -1.46 -14.97 7.19
N CYS A 7 -1.24 -15.43 5.96
CA CYS A 7 -0.71 -14.59 4.88
C CYS A 7 -1.60 -13.38 4.56
N TRP A 8 -2.89 -13.44 4.89
CA TRP A 8 -3.85 -12.37 4.65
C TRP A 8 -3.52 -11.06 5.37
N ASP A 9 -2.89 -11.11 6.55
CA ASP A 9 -2.54 -9.91 7.32
C ASP A 9 -1.24 -9.28 6.80
N ASN A 10 -0.29 -10.12 6.37
CA ASN A 10 1.04 -9.70 5.95
C ASN A 10 1.10 -9.29 4.47
N SER A 11 0.43 -10.05 3.60
CA SER A 11 0.47 -9.84 2.14
C SER A 11 0.12 -8.43 1.67
N PRO A 12 -0.94 -7.75 2.17
CA PRO A 12 -1.23 -6.38 1.75
C PRO A 12 -0.15 -5.39 2.22
N MET A 13 0.38 -5.55 3.45
CA MET A 13 1.48 -4.70 3.92
C MET A 13 2.76 -4.93 3.15
N GLU A 14 3.13 -6.19 2.87
CA GLU A 14 4.30 -6.54 2.06
C GLU A 14 4.21 -5.97 0.64
N SER A 15 3.03 -6.05 0.01
CA SER A 15 2.81 -5.45 -1.31
C SER A 15 2.99 -3.93 -1.26
N PHE A 16 2.35 -3.27 -0.29
CA PHE A 16 2.45 -1.81 -0.12
C PHE A 16 3.91 -1.36 0.06
N PHE A 17 4.63 -1.94 1.03
CA PHE A 17 6.01 -1.54 1.31
C PHE A 17 6.99 -1.99 0.22
N GLY A 18 6.71 -3.10 -0.47
CA GLY A 18 7.47 -3.54 -1.63
C GLY A 18 7.45 -2.49 -2.74
N HIS A 19 6.29 -1.94 -3.07
CA HIS A 19 6.16 -0.90 -4.08
C HIS A 19 6.59 0.49 -3.58
N PHE A 20 6.35 0.82 -2.32
CA PHE A 20 6.80 2.10 -1.74
C PHE A 20 8.31 2.29 -1.90
N LYS A 21 9.10 1.25 -1.62
CA LYS A 21 10.57 1.32 -1.69
C LYS A 21 11.12 1.49 -3.11
N ASP A 22 10.34 1.15 -4.14
CA ASP A 22 10.69 1.32 -5.55
C ASP A 22 10.29 2.71 -6.06
N MET A 23 9.17 3.24 -5.57
CA MET A 23 8.57 4.48 -6.06
C MET A 23 9.00 5.72 -5.29
N VAL A 24 9.44 5.57 -4.03
CA VAL A 24 9.75 6.69 -3.12
C VAL A 24 11.21 6.64 -2.68
N ASP A 25 11.93 7.75 -2.90
CA ASP A 25 13.29 7.94 -2.39
C ASP A 25 13.29 8.30 -0.90
N HIS A 26 12.81 7.37 -0.08
CA HIS A 26 12.74 7.50 1.37
C HIS A 26 14.10 7.79 2.04
N LYS A 27 15.22 7.56 1.34
CA LYS A 27 16.57 7.88 1.82
C LYS A 27 16.91 9.37 1.72
N ALA A 28 16.24 10.14 0.87
CA ALA A 28 16.39 11.59 0.82
C ALA A 28 15.70 12.31 1.99
N CYS A 29 14.80 11.62 2.72
CA CYS A 29 14.13 12.19 3.88
C CYS A 29 15.14 12.49 5.00
N GLN A 30 15.20 13.76 5.42
CA GLN A 30 16.16 14.23 6.44
C GLN A 30 15.63 14.08 7.87
N ASN A 31 14.32 13.91 8.02
CA ASN A 31 13.68 13.79 9.32
C ASN A 31 12.40 12.95 9.22
N PHE A 32 11.88 12.57 10.39
CA PHE A 32 10.69 11.74 10.50
C PHE A 32 9.43 12.39 9.94
N ILE A 33 9.31 13.73 10.00
CA ILE A 33 8.14 14.44 9.47
C ILE A 33 8.07 14.29 7.95
N GLN A 34 9.19 14.50 7.26
CA GLN A 34 9.30 14.30 5.81
C GLN A 34 8.98 12.85 5.42
N LEU A 35 9.57 11.88 6.11
CA LEU A 35 9.29 10.47 5.84
C LEU A 35 7.81 10.13 6.03
N ARG A 36 7.18 10.66 7.09
CA ARG A 36 5.75 10.48 7.33
C ARG A 36 4.92 11.08 6.19
N GLN A 37 5.30 12.24 5.69
CA GLN A 37 4.60 12.91 4.60
C GLN A 37 4.71 12.11 3.30
N GLU A 38 5.90 11.61 2.95
CA GLU A 38 6.09 10.74 1.79
C GLU A 38 5.26 9.45 1.87
N VAL A 39 5.16 8.86 3.07
CA VAL A 39 4.33 7.67 3.29
C VAL A 39 2.84 7.99 3.14
N ASP A 40 2.40 9.16 3.61
CA ASP A 40 0.99 9.57 3.52
C ASP A 40 0.58 9.85 2.06
N ASP A 41 1.43 10.57 1.33
CA ASP A 41 1.27 10.85 -0.09
C ASP A 41 1.22 9.56 -0.92
N TYR A 42 2.21 8.67 -0.70
CA TYR A 42 2.22 7.39 -1.37
C TYR A 42 1.02 6.49 -1.01
N ARG A 43 0.51 6.58 0.24
CA ARG A 43 -0.69 5.85 0.65
C ARG A 43 -1.90 6.29 -0.19
N GLU A 44 -2.06 7.58 -0.43
CA GLU A 44 -3.15 8.11 -1.26
C GLU A 44 -3.01 7.60 -2.70
N GLU A 45 -1.83 7.74 -3.29
CA GLU A 45 -1.54 7.26 -4.65
C GLU A 45 -1.77 5.75 -4.80
N TYR A 46 -1.25 4.95 -3.87
CA TYR A 46 -1.38 3.49 -3.91
C TYR A 46 -2.84 3.03 -3.81
N ASN A 47 -3.63 3.65 -2.94
CA ASN A 47 -5.02 3.23 -2.69
C ASN A 47 -6.01 3.82 -3.69
N GLY A 48 -5.74 5.03 -4.17
CA GLY A 48 -6.66 5.83 -5.00
C GLY A 48 -6.37 5.77 -6.50
N HIS A 49 -5.11 5.67 -6.89
CA HIS A 49 -4.69 5.92 -8.28
C HIS A 49 -3.95 4.73 -8.92
N ARG A 50 -3.33 3.85 -8.13
CA ARG A 50 -2.60 2.68 -8.64
C ARG A 50 -3.52 1.48 -8.92
N TYR A 51 -3.79 1.23 -10.19
CA TYR A 51 -4.51 0.04 -10.64
C TYR A 51 -3.67 -1.24 -10.52
N GLN A 52 -4.26 -2.31 -10.00
CA GLN A 52 -3.56 -3.57 -9.77
C GLN A 52 -4.21 -4.72 -10.56
N TRP A 53 -3.38 -5.50 -11.26
CA TRP A 53 -3.83 -6.66 -12.03
C TRP A 53 -4.53 -7.70 -11.15
N GLY A 54 -4.01 -7.94 -9.94
CA GLY A 54 -4.62 -8.85 -8.96
C GLY A 54 -5.98 -8.38 -8.42
N LEU A 55 -6.32 -7.10 -8.59
CA LEU A 55 -7.59 -6.50 -8.14
C LEU A 55 -8.55 -6.27 -9.31
N LYS A 56 -8.55 -7.14 -10.32
CA LYS A 56 -9.36 -7.01 -11.54
C LYS A 56 -9.14 -5.66 -12.26
N LYS A 57 -7.90 -5.14 -12.25
CA LYS A 57 -7.56 -3.79 -12.75
C LYS A 57 -8.38 -2.69 -12.07
N MET A 58 -8.55 -2.77 -10.76
CA MET A 58 -9.10 -1.72 -9.91
C MET A 58 -8.01 -1.21 -8.95
N THR A 59 -8.22 -0.03 -8.39
CA THR A 59 -7.45 0.45 -7.24
C THR A 59 -7.93 -0.26 -5.97
N PRO A 60 -7.12 -0.31 -4.89
CA PRO A 60 -7.56 -0.88 -3.62
C PRO A 60 -8.88 -0.31 -3.10
N ALA A 61 -9.07 1.01 -3.20
CA ALA A 61 -10.31 1.67 -2.78
C ALA A 61 -11.52 1.28 -3.66
N GLN A 62 -11.33 1.20 -4.97
CA GLN A 62 -12.36 0.75 -5.91
C GLN A 62 -12.73 -0.72 -5.67
N TYR A 63 -11.73 -1.59 -5.49
CA TYR A 63 -11.96 -3.01 -5.25
C TYR A 63 -12.71 -3.25 -3.94
N ARG A 64 -12.36 -2.53 -2.87
CA ARG A 64 -13.13 -2.54 -1.62
C ARG A 64 -14.59 -2.15 -1.85
N SER A 65 -14.83 -1.07 -2.58
CA SER A 65 -16.19 -0.58 -2.87
C SER A 65 -16.99 -1.59 -3.72
N HIS A 66 -16.34 -2.21 -4.70
CA HIS A 66 -16.94 -3.28 -5.51
C HIS A 66 -17.37 -4.48 -4.67
N LEU A 67 -16.56 -4.90 -3.70
CA LEU A 67 -16.90 -6.02 -2.80
C LEU A 67 -18.04 -5.68 -1.83
N LEU A 68 -18.18 -4.42 -1.41
CA LEU A 68 -19.26 -3.98 -0.52
C LEU A 68 -20.61 -3.81 -1.23
N ALA A 69 -20.58 -3.59 -2.54
CA ALA A 69 -21.76 -3.46 -3.38
C ALA A 69 -22.24 -4.79 -3.99
N ALA A 70 -21.50 -5.88 -3.78
CA ALA A 70 -21.79 -7.22 -4.28
C ALA A 70 -22.51 -8.06 -3.22
#